data_AF-A0AAE4A4J7-F1
#
_entry.id   AF-A0AAE4A4J7-F1
#
_cell.length_a   1.000
_cell.length_b   1.000
_cell.length_c   1.000
_cell.angle_alpha   90.00
_cell.angle_beta   90.00
_cell.angle_gamma   90.00
#
_symmetry.space_group_name_H-M   'P 1'
#
loop_
_entity.id
_entity.type
_entity.pdbx_description
1 polymer ?
#
loop_
_entity_poly.entity_id
_entity_poly.type
_entity_poly.pdbx_seq_one_letter_code
_entity_poly.pdbx_strand_id
1 'polypeptide(L)'
;MSGVEKRLRAALLALLLAAAVACALFVTAPKASADRADCPGHAVCIWSGPTFGGQLSWFSENDIGCHPHPDNTPIRSAFNRSTWDVRIGGWGYLQESNFKDNLPNITGEVCWGI
;
A
#
# COMPACT_ATOMS: atom_id res chain seq x y z
N MET A 1 -42.21 29.42 36.19
CA MET A 1 -41.05 28.83 35.48
C MET A 1 -39.79 29.47 36.04
N SER A 2 -39.03 28.72 36.83
CA SER A 2 -37.93 29.28 37.63
C SER A 2 -36.67 29.47 36.77
N GLY A 3 -35.84 30.47 37.10
CA GLY A 3 -34.61 30.78 36.34
C GLY A 3 -33.59 29.64 36.28
N VAL A 4 -33.76 28.60 37.09
CA VAL A 4 -32.87 27.42 37.17
C VAL A 4 -33.04 26.52 35.95
N GLU A 5 -34.27 26.34 35.45
CA GLU A 5 -34.56 25.48 34.28
C GLU A 5 -33.96 26.04 32.97
N LYS A 6 -33.90 27.38 32.85
CA LYS A 6 -33.30 28.05 31.69
C LYS A 6 -31.77 27.87 31.66
N ARG A 7 -31.11 27.86 32.82
CA ARG A 7 -29.65 27.69 32.92
C ARG A 7 -29.23 26.25 32.67
N LEU A 8 -30.04 25.28 33.10
CA LEU A 8 -29.77 23.86 32.90
C LEU A 8 -29.86 23.45 31.41
N ARG A 9 -30.84 23.99 30.67
CA ARG A 9 -30.98 23.73 29.23
C ARG A 9 -29.84 24.34 28.40
N ALA A 10 -29.37 25.54 28.77
CA ALA A 10 -28.25 26.18 28.10
C ALA A 10 -26.93 25.41 28.30
N ALA A 11 -26.70 24.85 29.50
CA ALA A 11 -25.51 24.05 29.79
C ALA A 11 -25.49 22.72 29.01
N LEU A 12 -26.64 22.07 28.85
CA LEU A 12 -26.78 20.81 28.08
C LEU A 12 -26.54 21.01 26.58
N LEU A 13 -27.06 22.10 26.00
CA LEU A 13 -26.83 22.44 24.59
C LEU A 13 -25.35 22.73 24.30
N ALA A 14 -24.66 23.41 25.21
CA ALA A 14 -23.23 23.68 25.07
C ALA A 14 -22.36 22.41 25.10
N LEU A 15 -22.71 21.42 25.94
CA LEU A 15 -22.02 20.13 25.98
C LEU A 15 -22.22 19.30 24.70
N LEU A 16 -23.42 19.32 24.13
CA LEU A 16 -23.73 18.59 22.90
C LEU A 16 -22.99 19.16 21.68
N LEU A 17 -22.84 20.49 21.60
CA LEU A 17 -22.07 21.16 20.55
C LEU A 17 -20.56 20.87 20.64
N ALA A 18 -20.03 20.70 21.86
CA ALA A 18 -18.62 20.34 22.05
C ALA A 18 -18.30 18.90 21.64
N ALA A 19 -19.25 17.97 21.75
CA ALA A 19 -19.05 16.57 21.35
C ALA A 19 -19.05 16.35 19.83
N ALA A 20 -19.71 17.22 19.06
CA ALA A 20 -19.84 17.07 17.60
C ALA A 20 -18.57 17.45 16.81
N VAL A 21 -17.65 18.21 17.39
CA VAL A 21 -16.43 18.68 16.70
C VAL A 21 -15.30 17.64 16.73
N ALA A 22 -15.39 16.60 17.56
CA ALA A 22 -14.33 15.61 17.73
C ALA A 22 -14.32 14.46 16.69
N CYS A 23 -15.33 14.34 15.82
CA CYS A 23 -15.45 13.19 14.90
C CYS A 23 -14.91 13.43 13.48
N ALA A 24 -14.36 14.60 13.15
CA ALA A 24 -14.08 14.98 11.75
C ALA A 24 -12.64 14.73 11.25
N LEU A 25 -11.77 14.06 12.00
CA LEU A 25 -10.37 13.88 11.61
C LEU A 25 -9.92 12.42 11.61
N PHE A 26 -10.65 11.56 10.90
CA PHE A 26 -10.06 10.33 10.38
C PHE A 26 -9.65 10.55 8.93
N VAL A 27 -8.66 11.43 8.73
CA VAL A 27 -7.88 11.44 7.49
C VAL A 27 -7.03 10.19 7.57
N THR A 28 -7.45 9.12 6.89
CA THR A 28 -6.61 7.95 6.69
C THR A 28 -5.40 8.40 5.87
N ALA A 29 -4.30 8.70 6.55
CA ALA A 29 -3.04 8.97 5.89
C ALA A 29 -2.72 7.75 4.99
N PRO A 30 -2.34 7.95 3.72
CA PRO A 30 -1.90 6.84 2.89
C PRO A 30 -0.75 6.16 3.63
N LYS A 31 -0.88 4.84 3.82
CA LYS A 31 0.06 4.03 4.59
C LYS A 31 1.48 4.30 4.05
N ALA A 32 2.26 5.04 4.84
CA ALA A 32 3.64 5.38 4.51
C ALA A 32 4.44 4.07 4.50
N SER A 33 5.09 3.80 3.36
CA SER A 33 5.90 2.62 3.03
C SER A 33 5.24 1.26 3.31
N ALA A 34 4.82 0.57 2.26
CA ALA A 34 4.56 -0.85 2.37
C ALA A 34 5.90 -1.55 2.66
N ASP A 35 6.12 -1.98 3.90
CA ASP A 35 7.39 -2.56 4.32
C ASP A 35 7.68 -3.83 3.51
N ARG A 36 8.96 -4.23 3.40
CA ARG A 36 9.32 -5.52 2.78
C ARG A 36 8.55 -6.70 3.39
N ALA A 37 8.16 -6.58 4.66
CA ALA A 37 7.35 -7.56 5.39
C ALA A 37 5.91 -7.71 4.85
N ASP A 38 5.37 -6.70 4.18
CA ASP A 38 4.03 -6.73 3.57
C ASP A 38 3.98 -7.62 2.32
N CYS A 39 5.13 -8.06 1.82
CA CYS A 39 5.18 -8.98 0.68
C CYS A 39 4.76 -10.39 1.10
N PRO A 40 3.64 -10.95 0.60
CA PRO A 40 3.22 -12.31 0.94
C PRO A 40 4.28 -13.35 0.56
N GLY A 41 4.33 -14.46 1.29
CA GLY A 41 5.14 -15.61 0.88
C GLY A 41 4.64 -16.17 -0.45
N HIS A 42 5.52 -16.85 -1.20
CA HIS A 42 5.16 -17.48 -2.48
C HIS A 42 4.70 -16.47 -3.54
N ALA A 43 5.31 -15.28 -3.52
CA ALA A 43 4.97 -14.19 -4.41
C ALA A 43 6.18 -13.32 -4.74
N VAL A 44 6.08 -12.59 -5.85
CA VAL A 44 6.91 -11.41 -6.11
C VAL A 44 6.11 -10.16 -5.85
N CYS A 45 6.75 -9.20 -5.20
CA CYS A 45 6.17 -7.92 -4.85
C CYS A 45 6.94 -6.82 -5.56
N ILE A 46 6.21 -5.82 -6.02
CA ILE A 46 6.73 -4.67 -6.73
C ILE A 46 6.08 -3.40 -6.22
N TRP A 47 6.91 -2.36 -6.15
CA TRP A 47 6.56 -1.10 -5.55
C TRP A 47 6.79 0.02 -6.55
N SER A 48 5.88 0.99 -6.54
CA SER A 48 5.97 2.13 -7.44
C SER A 48 7.02 3.17 -7.06
N GLY A 49 7.58 3.07 -5.85
CA GLY A 49 8.69 3.88 -5.36
C GLY A 49 9.94 3.05 -5.02
N PRO A 50 11.09 3.72 -4.85
CA PRO A 50 12.27 3.09 -4.29
C PRO A 50 12.06 2.73 -2.81
N THR A 51 12.95 1.91 -2.26
CA THR A 51 12.98 1.48 -0.86
C THR A 51 11.63 0.96 -0.35
N PHE A 52 10.92 0.15 -1.14
CA PHE A 52 9.58 -0.36 -0.81
C PHE A 52 8.52 0.75 -0.61
N GLY A 53 8.73 1.91 -1.22
CA GLY A 53 7.81 3.05 -1.16
C GLY A 53 6.69 2.99 -2.21
N GLY A 54 5.66 3.80 -2.01
CA GLY A 54 4.57 3.93 -2.99
C GLY A 54 3.57 2.77 -2.96
N GLN A 55 2.95 2.50 -4.10
CA GLN A 55 1.92 1.49 -4.27
C GLN A 55 2.57 0.11 -4.40
N LEU A 56 2.14 -0.81 -3.55
CA LEU A 56 2.51 -2.23 -3.61
C LEU A 56 1.55 -2.98 -4.55
N SER A 57 2.13 -3.78 -5.44
CA SER A 57 1.45 -4.84 -6.18
C SER A 57 2.19 -6.16 -5.97
N TRP A 58 1.48 -7.29 -6.00
CA TRP A 58 2.10 -8.60 -5.83
C TRP A 58 1.48 -9.62 -6.78
N PHE A 59 2.29 -10.62 -7.16
CA PHE A 59 1.92 -11.68 -8.10
C PHE A 59 2.29 -13.00 -7.46
N SER A 60 1.34 -13.93 -7.39
CA SER A 60 1.59 -15.25 -6.82
C SER A 60 2.44 -16.08 -7.77
N GLU A 61 3.31 -16.93 -7.21
CA GLU A 61 4.06 -17.93 -7.99
C GLU A 61 3.14 -18.96 -8.68
N ASN A 62 1.89 -19.10 -8.23
CA ASN A 62 0.89 -19.96 -8.85
C ASN A 62 0.24 -19.32 -10.09
N ASP A 63 0.41 -18.01 -10.30
CA ASP A 63 -0.17 -17.28 -11.42
C ASP A 63 0.82 -17.27 -12.59
N ILE A 64 0.96 -18.42 -13.23
CA ILE A 64 2.01 -18.68 -14.22
C ILE A 64 1.79 -17.83 -15.49
N GLY A 65 2.88 -17.46 -16.16
CA GLY A 65 2.86 -16.62 -17.36
C GLY A 65 3.34 -15.19 -17.09
N CYS A 66 3.09 -14.29 -18.05
CA CYS A 66 3.47 -12.88 -17.98
C CYS A 66 2.26 -12.01 -17.65
N HIS A 67 2.37 -11.20 -16.61
CA HIS A 67 1.30 -10.34 -16.11
C HIS A 67 1.75 -8.89 -16.12
N PRO A 68 1.01 -7.96 -16.76
CA PRO A 68 1.35 -6.55 -16.75
C PRO A 68 1.22 -5.97 -15.33
N HIS A 69 2.09 -5.02 -15.02
CA HIS A 69 1.93 -4.23 -13.80
C HIS A 69 0.55 -3.54 -13.78
N PRO A 70 -0.23 -3.63 -12.70
CA PRO A 70 -1.49 -2.91 -12.55
C PRO A 70 -1.33 -1.43 -12.90
N ASP A 71 -2.29 -0.91 -13.65
CA ASP A 71 -2.39 0.52 -14.02
C ASP A 71 -1.15 1.09 -14.75
N ASN A 72 -0.27 0.23 -15.29
CA ASN A 72 1.02 0.61 -15.86
C ASN A 72 1.85 1.50 -14.92
N THR A 73 1.69 1.37 -13.60
CA THR A 73 2.51 2.13 -12.67
C THR A 73 3.97 1.69 -12.75
N PRO A 74 4.91 2.61 -12.55
CA PRO A 74 6.33 2.32 -12.70
C PRO A 74 6.81 1.32 -11.66
N ILE A 75 7.71 0.41 -12.02
CA ILE A 75 8.37 -0.50 -11.08
C ILE A 75 9.68 0.14 -10.64
N ARG A 76 9.81 0.46 -9.36
CA ARG A 76 10.99 1.16 -8.81
C ARG A 76 11.73 0.32 -7.78
N SER A 77 11.05 -0.60 -7.11
CA SER A 77 11.67 -1.66 -6.31
C SER A 77 10.86 -2.95 -6.39
N ALA A 78 11.52 -4.07 -6.15
CA ALA A 78 10.98 -5.41 -6.28
C ALA A 78 11.57 -6.34 -5.22
N PHE A 79 10.79 -7.29 -4.72
CA PHE A 79 11.24 -8.34 -3.82
C PHE A 79 10.63 -9.66 -4.25
N ASN A 80 11.47 -10.65 -4.51
CA ASN A 80 11.04 -11.99 -4.83
C ASN A 80 11.04 -12.83 -3.56
N ARG A 81 9.85 -13.15 -3.05
CA ARG A 81 9.65 -14.04 -1.90
C ARG A 81 9.10 -15.42 -2.33
N SER A 82 9.15 -15.71 -3.63
CA SER A 82 8.83 -17.03 -4.18
C SER A 82 10.05 -17.97 -4.14
N THR A 83 9.83 -19.22 -4.55
CA THR A 83 10.88 -20.23 -4.70
C THR A 83 11.43 -20.33 -6.14
N TRP A 84 11.16 -19.34 -6.99
CA TRP A 84 11.50 -19.35 -8.41
C TRP A 84 12.13 -18.02 -8.81
N ASP A 85 13.00 -18.04 -9.81
CA ASP A 85 13.46 -16.80 -10.45
C ASP A 85 12.32 -16.22 -11.29
N VAL A 86 12.16 -14.90 -11.25
CA VAL A 86 11.10 -14.18 -11.96
C VAL A 86 11.68 -13.12 -12.87
N ARG A 87 11.17 -12.97 -14.10
CA ARG A 87 11.61 -11.88 -14.99
C ARG A 87 10.71 -10.68 -14.83
N ILE A 88 11.33 -9.53 -14.61
CA ILE A 88 10.68 -8.23 -14.65
C ILE A 88 10.99 -7.59 -16.01
N GLY A 89 9.95 -7.37 -16.81
CA GLY A 89 10.01 -6.74 -18.11
C GLY A 89 10.70 -5.38 -18.04
N GLY A 90 11.60 -5.12 -18.98
CA GLY A 90 12.40 -3.88 -19.00
C GLY A 90 13.62 -3.87 -18.06
N TRP A 91 13.85 -4.92 -17.27
CA TRP A 91 15.04 -5.02 -16.42
C TRP A 91 15.80 -6.36 -16.55
N GLY A 92 15.18 -7.50 -16.24
CA GLY A 92 15.88 -8.79 -16.18
C GLY A 92 15.30 -9.76 -15.15
N TYR A 93 16.11 -10.73 -14.72
CA TYR A 93 15.71 -11.75 -13.73
C TYR A 93 15.98 -11.29 -12.29
N LEU A 94 14.98 -11.47 -11.43
CA LEU A 94 15.07 -11.33 -9.98
C LEU A 94 15.14 -12.71 -9.35
N GLN A 95 16.29 -13.03 -8.77
CA GLN A 95 16.51 -14.34 -8.15
C GLN A 95 15.61 -14.57 -6.93
N GLU A 96 15.36 -15.85 -6.62
CA GLU A 96 14.63 -16.23 -5.41
C GLU A 96 15.17 -15.55 -4.14
N SER A 97 14.27 -15.18 -3.23
CA SER A 97 14.59 -14.50 -1.96
C SER A 97 15.40 -13.19 -2.08
N ASN A 98 15.61 -12.68 -3.30
CA ASN A 98 16.41 -11.50 -3.57
C ASN A 98 15.52 -10.25 -3.77
N PHE A 99 16.10 -9.08 -3.53
CA PHE A 99 15.41 -7.81 -3.73
C PHE A 99 16.22 -6.89 -4.62
N LYS A 100 15.52 -6.02 -5.32
CA LYS A 100 16.11 -4.97 -6.14
C LYS A 100 15.46 -3.65 -5.81
N ASP A 101 16.31 -2.64 -5.66
CA ASP A 101 15.90 -1.28 -5.36
C ASP A 101 16.50 -0.29 -6.37
N ASN A 102 15.94 0.92 -6.41
CA ASN A 102 16.33 2.01 -7.29
C ASN A 102 16.40 1.58 -8.75
N LEU A 103 15.42 0.79 -9.18
CA LEU A 103 15.25 0.47 -10.57
C LEU A 103 15.02 1.77 -11.37
N PRO A 104 15.54 1.84 -12.62
CA PRO A 104 15.10 2.88 -13.54
C PRO A 104 13.58 2.82 -13.66
N ASN A 105 12.97 3.94 -14.08
CA ASN A 105 11.53 3.98 -14.26
C ASN A 105 11.12 3.03 -15.41
N ILE A 106 10.82 1.78 -15.05
CA ILE A 106 10.45 0.71 -15.97
C ILE A 106 8.97 0.42 -15.82
N THR A 107 8.30 0.23 -16.95
CA THR A 107 6.96 -0.33 -17.03
C THR A 107 7.08 -1.67 -17.75
N GLY A 108 6.32 -2.67 -17.33
CA GLY A 108 6.45 -4.00 -17.91
C GLY A 108 5.61 -5.06 -17.23
N GLU A 109 5.96 -6.30 -17.55
CA GLU A 109 5.30 -7.50 -17.08
C GLU A 109 6.16 -8.25 -16.06
N VAL A 110 5.52 -8.95 -15.15
CA VAL A 110 6.12 -9.94 -14.27
C VAL A 110 5.88 -11.32 -14.91
N CYS A 111 6.95 -12.02 -15.26
CA CYS A 111 6.87 -13.30 -15.95
C CYS A 111 7.43 -14.45 -15.10
N TRP A 112 6.62 -15.49 -14.95
CA TRP A 112 6.95 -16.76 -14.30
C TRP A 112 7.20 -17.88 -15.32
N GLY A 113 8.08 -18.84 -14.97
CA GLY A 113 8.20 -20.12 -15.68
C GLY A 113 8.71 -20.05 -17.12
N ILE A 114 9.64 -19.14 -17.38
CA ILE A 114 10.29 -18.88 -18.69
C ILE A 114 11.60 -19.64 -18.84
#